data_AF-W6TLR1-F1
#
_entry.id   AF-W6TLR1-F1
#
_cell.length_a   1.000
_cell.length_b   1.000
_cell.length_c   1.000
_cell.angle_alpha   90.00
_cell.angle_beta   90.00
_cell.angle_gamma   90.00
#
_symmetry.space_group_name_H-M   'P 1'
#
loop_
_entity.id
_entity.type
_entity.pdbx_description
1 polymer ?
#
loop_
_entity_poly.entity_id
_entity_poly.type
_entity_poly.pdbx_seq_one_letter_code
_entity_poly.pdbx_strand_id
1 'polypeptide(L)' 'MKKKKLFNLISKTYLEEYDAEGSYFKHESGLEIFELKNSTFKENAFGIAFKTIPFNNTGVAHILEHTIFLWLKQI' A
#
# COMPACT_ATOMS: atom_id res chain seq x y z
N MET A 1 -8.90 27.35 -10.69
CA MET A 1 -8.71 25.91 -10.99
C MET A 1 -8.41 25.18 -9.68
N LYS A 2 -9.37 24.43 -9.11
CA LYS A 2 -9.14 23.69 -7.85
C LYS A 2 -8.39 22.39 -8.18
N LYS A 3 -7.19 22.19 -7.62
CA LYS A 3 -6.47 20.90 -7.70
C LYS A 3 -7.37 19.81 -7.11
N LYS A 4 -7.85 18.88 -7.94
CA LYS A 4 -8.53 17.68 -7.47
C LYS A 4 -7.49 16.86 -6.71
N LYS A 5 -7.57 16.81 -5.38
CA LYS A 5 -6.73 15.90 -4.60
C LYS A 5 -7.20 14.49 -4.93
N LEU A 6 -6.35 13.77 -5.66
CA LEU A 6 -6.62 12.39 -6.10
C LEU A 6 -6.68 11.41 -4.92
N PHE A 7 -6.06 11.76 -3.80
CA PHE A 7 -6.06 11.02 -2.54
C PHE A 7 -6.83 11.79 -1.48
N ASN A 8 -7.80 11.11 -0.86
CA ASN A 8 -8.57 11.62 0.27
C ASN A 8 -8.06 10.97 1.54
N LEU A 9 -7.70 11.77 2.54
CA LEU A 9 -7.44 11.28 3.90
C LEU A 9 -8.79 10.88 4.51
N ILE A 10 -8.92 9.61 4.87
CA ILE A 10 -10.12 9.03 5.47
C ILE A 10 -10.03 9.07 6.98
N SER A 11 -8.88 8.71 7.55
CA SER A 11 -8.64 8.75 8.99
C SER A 11 -7.18 8.98 9.32
N LYS A 12 -6.96 9.54 10.51
CA LYS A 12 -5.64 9.77 11.08
C LYS A 12 -5.71 9.46 12.56
N THR A 13 -4.92 8.50 13.01
CA THR A 13 -4.99 7.96 14.38
C THR A 13 -3.58 7.77 14.90
N TYR A 14 -3.33 8.21 16.12
CA TYR A 14 -2.09 7.88 16.82
C TYR A 14 -2.21 6.47 17.43
N LEU A 15 -1.22 5.63 17.16
CA LEU A 15 -1.14 4.24 17.58
C LEU A 15 -0.10 4.12 18.68
N GLU A 16 -0.54 4.06 19.93
CA GLU A 16 0.31 4.02 21.12
C GLU A 16 1.28 2.83 21.11
N GLU A 17 0.84 1.67 20.62
CA GLU A 17 1.65 0.44 20.55
C GLU A 17 2.89 0.59 19.65
N TYR A 18 2.81 1.44 18.63
CA TYR A 18 3.89 1.71 17.68
C TYR A 18 4.55 3.09 17.89
N ASP A 19 4.07 3.87 18.87
CA ASP A 19 4.42 5.28 19.06
C ASP A 19 4.35 6.08 17.75
N ALA A 20 3.37 5.77 16.90
CA ALA A 20 3.36 6.22 15.50
C ALA A 20 2.00 6.76 15.08
N GLU A 21 2.01 7.69 14.14
CA GLU A 21 0.80 8.21 13.52
C GLU A 21 0.43 7.37 12.29
N GLY A 22 -0.72 6.69 12.37
CA GLY A 22 -1.33 5.97 11.26
C GLY A 22 -2.26 6.88 10.46
N SER A 23 -1.97 7.07 9.17
CA SER A 23 -2.80 7.83 8.23
C SER A 23 -3.38 6.91 7.16
N TYR A 24 -4.70 6.90 7.00
CA TYR A 24 -5.40 6.10 6.01
C TYR A 24 -5.92 6.98 4.87
N PHE A 25 -5.50 6.66 3.65
CA PHE A 25 -5.86 7.39 2.44
C PHE A 25 -6.59 6.48 1.45
N LYS A 26 -7.52 7.07 0.70
CA LYS A 26 -8.22 6.41 -0.41
C LYS A 26 -8.07 7.22 -1.69
N HIS A 27 -7.61 6.57 -2.74
CA HIS A 27 -7.53 7.15 -4.08
C HIS A 27 -8.87 7.03 -4.81
N GLU A 28 -9.14 7.95 -5.74
CA GLU A 28 -10.36 7.89 -6.58
C GLU A 28 -10.47 6.60 -7.40
N SER A 29 -9.35 5.96 -7.76
CA SER A 29 -9.33 4.66 -8.45
C SER A 29 -9.70 3.46 -7.56
N GLY A 30 -9.90 3.67 -6.25
CA GLY A 30 -10.15 2.60 -5.28
C GLY A 30 -8.90 2.02 -4.62
N LEU A 31 -7.70 2.53 -4.93
CA LEU A 31 -6.49 2.17 -4.19
C LEU A 31 -6.56 2.71 -2.75
N GLU A 32 -6.17 1.86 -1.81
CA GLU A 32 -6.15 2.17 -0.38
C GLU A 32 -4.68 2.21 0.07
N ILE A 33 -4.30 3.28 0.76
CA ILE A 33 -2.94 3.49 1.26
C ILE A 33 -3.01 3.66 2.77
N PHE A 34 -2.19 2.91 3.47
CA PHE A 34 -1.97 3.08 4.89
C PHE A 34 -0.52 3.51 5.13
N GLU A 35 -0.34 4.69 5.72
CA GLU A 35 0.97 5.24 6.09
C GLU A 35 1.12 5.14 7.61
N LEU A 36 2.27 4.66 8.06
CA LEU A 36 2.67 4.69 9.46
C LEU A 36 3.90 5.60 9.60
N LYS A 37 3.78 6.66 10.39
CA LYS A 37 4.83 7.67 10.54
C LYS A 37 5.26 7.83 11.98
N ASN A 38 6.55 7.64 12.25
CA ASN A 38 7.20 7.97 13.52
C ASN A 38 8.54 8.66 13.21
N SER A 39 8.89 9.70 13.95
CA SER A 39 10.19 10.38 13.88
C SER A 39 11.37 9.50 14.32
N THR A 40 11.10 8.40 15.02
CA THR A 40 12.10 7.47 15.54
C THR A 40 12.47 6.37 14.55
N PHE A 41 11.68 6.17 13.48
CA PHE A 41 12.01 5.19 12.44
C PHE A 41 13.24 5.64 11.65
N LYS A 42 14.25 4.78 11.56
CA LYS A 42 15.49 5.04 10.81
C LYS A 42 15.37 4.72 9.32
N GLU A 43 14.44 3.83 8.98
CA GLU A 43 14.29 3.28 7.64
C GLU A 43 12.84 3.43 7.18
N ASN A 44 12.66 3.67 5.88
CA ASN A 44 11.34 3.70 5.26
C ASN A 44 11.12 2.39 4.52
N ALA A 45 10.00 1.74 4.81
CA ALA A 45 9.54 0.55 4.09
C ALA A 45 8.20 0.85 3.41
N PHE A 46 7.99 0.29 2.23
CA PHE A 46 6.69 0.31 1.57
C PHE A 46 6.37 -1.09 1.07
N GLY A 47 5.09 -1.42 1.06
CA GLY A 47 4.58 -2.66 0.52
C GLY A 47 3.32 -2.39 -0.28
N ILE A 48 3.09 -3.19 -1.31
CA ILE A 48 1.85 -3.17 -2.09
C ILE A 48 1.26 -4.57 -1.96
N ALA A 49 0.02 -4.64 -1.46
CA ALA A 49 -0.68 -5.90 -1.30
C ALA A 49 -1.83 -5.98 -2.30
N PHE A 50 -1.92 -7.12 -2.99
CA PHE A 50 -3.06 -7.47 -3.84
C PHE A 50 -3.78 -8.67 -3.25
N LYS A 51 -5.11 -8.63 -3.21
CA LYS A 51 -5.91 -9.75 -2.73
C LYS A 51 -5.92 -10.88 -3.77
N THR A 52 -5.08 -11.89 -3.58
CA THR A 52 -4.89 -13.03 -4.49
C THR A 52 -5.48 -14.33 -3.92
N ILE A 53 -6.80 -14.37 -3.70
CA ILE A 53 -7.46 -15.61 -3.21
C ILE A 53 -7.32 -16.69 -4.31
N PRO A 54 -6.64 -17.82 -4.05
CA PRO A 54 -6.50 -18.88 -5.04
C PRO A 54 -7.82 -19.63 -5.21
N PHE A 55 -8.30 -19.73 -6.45
CA PHE A 55 -9.47 -20.56 -6.78
C PHE A 55 -9.11 -22.05 -6.98
N ASN A 56 -7.82 -22.38 -7.09
CA ASN A 56 -7.31 -23.74 -7.29
C ASN A 56 -5.83 -23.86 -6.85
N ASN A 57 -5.31 -25.09 -6.76
CA ASN A 57 -3.97 -25.39 -6.25
C ASN A 57 -2.86 -25.31 -7.33
N THR A 58 -3.03 -24.47 -8.35
CA THR A 58 -2.08 -24.37 -9.49
C THR A 58 -0.88 -23.45 -9.22
N GLY A 59 -0.87 -22.71 -8.10
CA GLY A 59 0.24 -21.83 -7.74
C GLY A 59 0.33 -20.54 -8.58
N VAL A 60 -0.72 -20.17 -9.32
CA VAL A 60 -0.71 -19.00 -10.22
C VAL A 60 -0.32 -17.69 -9.53
N ALA A 61 -0.77 -17.45 -8.29
CA ALA A 61 -0.39 -16.25 -7.54
C ALA A 61 1.12 -16.19 -7.24
N HIS A 62 1.73 -17.35 -6.96
CA HIS A 62 3.16 -17.46 -6.70
C HIS A 62 4.00 -17.26 -7.98
N ILE A 63 3.56 -17.85 -9.09
CA ILE A 63 4.20 -17.63 -10.41
C ILE A 63 4.13 -16.14 -10.81
N LEU A 64 3.00 -15.48 -10.53
CA LEU A 64 2.83 -14.06 -10.81
C LEU A 64 3.81 -13.18 -10.03
N GLU A 65 4.04 -13.46 -8.74
CA GLU A 65 4.99 -12.73 -7.90
C GLU A 65 6.43 -12.81 -8.46
N HIS A 66 6.85 -13.99 -8.90
CA HIS A 66 8.19 -14.18 -9.48
C HIS A 66 8.34 -13.56 -10.87
N THR A 67 7.28 -13.50 -11.67
CA THR A 67 7.33 -12.96 -13.04
C THR A 67 7.18 -11.44 -13.09
N ILE A 68 6.46 -10.84 -12.15
CA ILE A 68 6.21 -9.38 -12.14
C ILE A 68 7.47 -8.57 -11.82
N PHE A 69 8.37 -9.11 -10.99
CA PHE A 69 9.64 -8.45 -10.65
C PHE A 69 10.67 -8.49 -11.80
N LEU A 70 10.50 -9.40 -12.78
CA LEU A 70 11.40 -9.55 -13.94
C LEU A 70 11.03 -8.63 -15.11
N TRP A 71 9.76 -8.25 -15.23
CA TRP A 71 9.20 -7.58 -16.43
C TRP A 71 8.60 -6.20 -16.17
N LEU A 72 8.80 -5.63 -14.98
CA LEU A 72 8.36 -4.27 -14.69
C LEU A 72 9.18 -3.28 -15.53
N LYS A 73 8.64 -2.91 -16.70
CA LYS A 73 9.20 -1.84 -17.54
C LYS A 73 9.05 -0.54 -16.77
N GLN A 74 10.16 -0.02 -16.27
CA GLN A 74 10.23 1.25 -15.58
C GLN A 74 10.02 2.36 -16.63
N ILE A 75 8.82 2.95 -16.61
CA ILE A 75 8.48 4.15 -17.39
C ILE A 75 9.05 5.36 -16.68
#